data_AF-M0L6C0-F1
#
_entry.id   AF-M0L6C0-F1
#
_cell.length_a   1.000
_cell.length_b   1.000
_cell.length_c   1.000
_cell.angle_alpha   90.00
_cell.angle_beta   90.00
_cell.angle_gamma   90.00
#
_symmetry.space_group_name_H-M   'P 1'
#
loop_
_entity.id
_entity.type
_entity.pdbx_description
1 polymer ?
#
loop_
_entity_poly.entity_id
_entity_poly.type
_entity_poly.pdbx_seq_one_letter_code
_entity_poly.pdbx_strand_id
1 'polypeptide(L)'
;MLIDALTRVFGANLPIFALLFVGIVVEKYYVSRVTTFTNVLALNMSFLGLETAPRFLVWYGDLGLILGVYGMLAYLVNAEIGKLYRVPAFTMYASLPVAVVILAAPTDWWLALLVAGTVNFVGGVVLESELGIDVAHWGPRHGEVSRFIDTRKMEFIDPYGVHQHVDLELGKFERR
;
A
#
# COMPACT_ATOMS: atom_id res chain seq x y z
N MET A 1 0.05 -33.06 -1.16
CA MET A 1 0.91 -32.01 -1.76
C MET A 1 0.60 -30.67 -1.07
N LEU A 2 1.49 -29.68 -1.15
CA LEU A 2 1.24 -28.34 -0.55
C LEU A 2 -0.05 -27.72 -1.10
N ILE A 3 -0.31 -27.92 -2.40
CA ILE A 3 -1.52 -27.43 -3.05
C ILE A 3 -2.79 -28.01 -2.43
N ASP A 4 -2.82 -29.31 -2.09
CA ASP A 4 -3.99 -29.94 -1.45
C ASP A 4 -4.28 -29.34 -0.07
N ALA A 5 -3.23 -29.00 0.68
CA ALA A 5 -3.36 -28.36 1.99
C ALA A 5 -3.91 -26.93 1.86
N LEU A 6 -3.41 -26.16 0.90
CA LEU A 6 -3.88 -24.80 0.63
C LEU A 6 -5.33 -24.80 0.13
N THR A 7 -5.69 -25.71 -0.78
CA THR A 7 -7.07 -25.84 -1.27
C THR A 7 -8.00 -26.32 -0.15
N ARG A 8 -7.53 -27.13 0.80
CA ARG A 8 -8.35 -27.53 1.96
C ARG A 8 -8.67 -26.37 2.90
N VAL A 9 -7.76 -25.42 3.06
CA VAL A 9 -7.92 -24.27 3.95
C VAL A 9 -8.69 -23.13 3.27
N PHE A 10 -8.31 -22.77 2.03
CA PHE A 10 -8.82 -21.59 1.34
C PHE A 10 -9.87 -21.91 0.26
N GLY A 11 -10.02 -23.18 -0.12
CA GLY A 11 -11.00 -23.61 -1.12
C GLY A 11 -10.87 -22.87 -2.46
N ALA A 12 -12.02 -22.52 -3.04
CA ALA A 12 -12.11 -21.74 -4.27
C ALA A 12 -11.62 -20.28 -4.12
N ASN A 13 -11.50 -19.78 -2.88
CA ASN A 13 -11.07 -18.40 -2.60
C ASN A 13 -9.55 -18.24 -2.54
N LEU A 14 -8.78 -19.31 -2.80
CA LEU A 14 -7.31 -19.28 -2.80
C LEU A 14 -6.72 -18.15 -3.67
N PRO A 15 -7.19 -17.89 -4.91
CA PRO A 15 -6.68 -16.77 -5.72
C PRO A 15 -6.98 -15.40 -5.10
N ILE A 16 -8.13 -15.26 -4.44
CA ILE A 16 -8.57 -14.01 -3.80
C ILE A 16 -7.65 -13.69 -2.62
N PHE A 17 -7.41 -14.65 -1.74
CA PHE A 17 -6.50 -14.47 -0.60
C PHE A 17 -5.04 -14.30 -1.04
N ALA A 18 -4.63 -14.97 -2.12
CA ALA A 18 -3.30 -14.77 -2.69
C ALA A 18 -3.10 -13.31 -3.16
N LEU A 19 -4.10 -12.71 -3.82
CA LEU A 19 -4.04 -11.31 -4.24
C LEU A 19 -3.96 -10.34 -3.05
N LEU A 20 -4.75 -10.58 -1.99
CA LEU A 20 -4.68 -9.78 -0.77
C LEU A 20 -3.28 -9.86 -0.12
N PHE A 21 -2.70 -11.07 -0.06
CA PHE A 21 -1.37 -11.28 0.49
C PHE A 21 -0.27 -10.63 -0.36
N VAL A 22 -0.33 -10.78 -1.68
CA VAL A 22 0.61 -10.13 -2.61
C VAL A 22 0.57 -8.62 -2.45
N GLY A 23 -0.64 -8.04 -2.30
CA GLY A 23 -0.81 -6.61 -2.05
C GLY A 23 -0.09 -6.11 -0.80
N ILE A 24 -0.09 -6.89 0.28
CA ILE A 24 0.62 -6.58 1.53
C ILE A 24 2.13 -6.72 1.35
N VAL A 25 2.58 -7.79 0.69
CA VAL A 25 4.03 -8.11 0.57
C VAL A 25 4.76 -7.16 -0.38
N VAL A 26 4.10 -6.75 -1.46
CA VAL A 26 4.72 -5.90 -2.50
C VAL A 26 4.83 -4.45 -2.04
N GLU A 27 3.92 -3.99 -1.18
CA GLU A 27 3.88 -2.61 -0.73
C GLU A 27 4.93 -2.35 0.36
N LYS A 28 6.11 -1.85 -0.05
CA LYS A 28 7.23 -1.55 0.87
C LYS A 28 7.47 -0.07 1.15
N TYR A 29 7.14 0.82 0.21
CA TYR A 29 7.61 2.22 0.23
C TYR A 29 6.51 3.27 0.14
N TYR A 30 5.34 2.88 -0.36
CA TYR A 30 4.17 3.75 -0.46
C TYR A 30 3.04 3.12 0.36
N VAL A 31 2.08 3.92 0.79
CA VAL A 31 0.90 3.38 1.47
C VAL A 31 -0.20 3.17 0.44
N SER A 32 -0.65 1.93 0.38
CA SER A 32 -1.91 1.52 -0.25
C SER A 32 -2.04 1.89 -1.73
N ARG A 33 -0.97 1.91 -2.53
CA ARG A 33 -1.08 2.12 -3.98
C ARG A 33 -1.28 0.80 -4.70
N VAL A 34 -0.29 -0.07 -4.64
CA VAL A 34 -0.32 -1.40 -5.25
C VAL A 34 -1.24 -2.30 -4.43
N THR A 35 -1.24 -2.17 -3.10
CA THR A 35 -2.17 -2.90 -2.23
C THR A 35 -3.63 -2.62 -2.60
N THR A 36 -4.04 -1.35 -2.76
CA THR A 36 -5.43 -1.01 -3.14
C THR A 36 -5.81 -1.63 -4.47
N PHE A 37 -4.92 -1.57 -5.47
CA PHE A 37 -5.16 -2.20 -6.76
C PHE A 37 -5.38 -3.71 -6.65
N THR A 38 -4.48 -4.42 -5.99
CA THR A 38 -4.58 -5.88 -5.80
C THR A 38 -5.80 -6.29 -4.98
N ASN A 39 -6.14 -5.53 -3.93
CA ASN A 39 -7.29 -5.79 -3.08
C ASN A 39 -8.60 -5.60 -3.84
N VAL A 40 -8.70 -4.56 -4.66
CA VAL A 40 -9.93 -4.33 -5.43
C VAL A 40 -10.07 -5.33 -6.58
N LEU A 41 -8.97 -5.82 -7.16
CA LEU A 41 -9.03 -6.98 -8.05
C LEU A 41 -9.55 -8.22 -7.33
N ALA A 42 -9.07 -8.50 -6.12
CA ALA A 42 -9.54 -9.62 -5.30
C ALA A 42 -11.05 -9.47 -4.98
N LEU A 43 -11.49 -8.26 -4.64
CA LEU A 43 -12.90 -7.93 -4.39
C LEU A 43 -13.76 -8.18 -5.64
N ASN A 44 -13.36 -7.66 -6.80
CA ASN A 44 -14.13 -7.86 -8.04
C ASN A 44 -14.14 -9.32 -8.48
N MET A 45 -13.05 -10.07 -8.28
CA MET A 45 -13.04 -11.53 -8.52
C MET A 45 -14.01 -12.26 -7.60
N SER A 46 -14.16 -11.82 -6.34
CA SER A 46 -15.14 -12.42 -5.42
C SER A 46 -16.58 -12.28 -5.92
N PHE A 47 -16.90 -11.19 -6.64
CA PHE A 47 -18.24 -10.95 -7.18
C PHE A 47 -18.59 -11.92 -8.31
N LEU A 48 -17.60 -12.42 -9.06
CA LEU A 48 -17.80 -13.40 -10.12
C LEU A 48 -18.32 -14.75 -9.59
N GLY A 49 -18.11 -15.03 -8.30
CA GLY A 49 -18.64 -16.22 -7.64
C GLY A 49 -20.05 -16.06 -7.08
N LEU A 50 -20.66 -14.86 -7.15
CA LEU A 50 -21.99 -14.59 -6.62
C LEU A 50 -23.05 -14.77 -7.70
N GLU A 51 -24.13 -15.50 -7.38
CA GLU A 51 -25.30 -15.63 -8.27
C GLU A 51 -26.02 -14.27 -8.45
N THR A 52 -26.08 -13.48 -7.38
CA THR A 52 -26.63 -12.12 -7.40
C THR A 52 -25.82 -11.19 -6.49
N ALA A 53 -25.21 -10.15 -7.05
CA ALA A 53 -24.50 -9.12 -6.29
C ALA A 53 -25.41 -7.88 -6.06
N PRO A 54 -25.51 -7.36 -4.83
CA PRO A 54 -26.24 -6.12 -4.56
C PRO A 54 -25.64 -4.95 -5.34
N ARG A 55 -26.52 -4.10 -5.91
CA ARG A 55 -26.11 -2.99 -6.78
C ARG A 55 -25.05 -2.07 -6.17
N PHE A 56 -25.19 -1.73 -4.88
CA PHE A 56 -24.24 -0.84 -4.20
C PHE A 56 -22.89 -1.51 -3.92
N LEU A 57 -22.86 -2.84 -3.75
CA LEU A 57 -21.62 -3.60 -3.61
C LEU A 57 -20.82 -3.59 -4.92
N VAL A 58 -21.51 -3.70 -6.06
CA VAL A 58 -20.89 -3.56 -7.39
C VAL A 58 -20.29 -2.16 -7.56
N TRP A 59 -21.05 -1.11 -7.23
CA TRP A 59 -20.53 0.27 -7.27
C TRP A 59 -19.30 0.48 -6.39
N TYR A 60 -19.28 -0.12 -5.20
CA TYR A 60 -18.11 -0.09 -4.33
C TYR A 60 -16.90 -0.76 -5.00
N GLY A 61 -17.08 -1.92 -5.65
CA GLY A 61 -16.02 -2.57 -6.43
C GLY A 61 -15.53 -1.73 -7.61
N ASP A 62 -16.44 -1.10 -8.37
CA ASP A 62 -16.10 -0.30 -9.54
C ASP A 62 -15.34 0.98 -9.16
N LEU A 63 -15.81 1.70 -8.13
CA LEU A 63 -15.12 2.88 -7.60
C LEU A 63 -13.75 2.51 -7.06
N GLY A 64 -13.65 1.38 -6.38
CA GLY A 64 -12.37 0.85 -5.94
C GLY A 64 -11.43 0.55 -7.11
N LEU A 65 -11.94 0.06 -8.25
CA LEU A 65 -11.12 -0.31 -9.39
C LEU A 65 -10.53 0.94 -10.04
N ILE A 66 -11.33 1.99 -10.19
CA ILE A 66 -10.87 3.32 -10.63
C ILE A 66 -9.77 3.83 -9.69
N LEU A 67 -10.01 3.74 -8.37
CA LEU A 67 -9.05 4.15 -7.36
C LEU A 67 -7.76 3.32 -7.44
N GLY A 68 -7.86 2.00 -7.55
CA GLY A 68 -6.73 1.09 -7.68
C GLY A 68 -5.88 1.39 -8.91
N VAL A 69 -6.51 1.58 -10.07
CA VAL A 69 -5.81 1.94 -11.31
C VAL A 69 -5.11 3.29 -11.17
N TYR A 70 -5.79 4.30 -10.61
CA TYR A 70 -5.18 5.61 -10.36
C TYR A 70 -3.96 5.50 -9.42
N GLY A 71 -4.06 4.71 -8.35
CA GLY A 71 -2.96 4.44 -7.43
C GLY A 71 -1.76 3.76 -8.10
N MET A 72 -2.04 2.76 -8.93
CA MET A 72 -1.02 2.03 -9.69
C MET A 72 -0.31 2.93 -10.70
N LEU A 73 -1.06 3.77 -11.43
CA LEU A 73 -0.47 4.74 -12.35
C LEU A 73 0.40 5.76 -11.60
N ALA A 74 -0.10 6.28 -10.48
CA ALA A 74 0.66 7.21 -9.64
C ALA A 74 1.91 6.57 -9.04
N TYR A 75 1.88 5.26 -8.74
CA TYR A 75 3.07 4.49 -8.36
C TYR A 75 4.09 4.41 -9.51
N LEU A 76 3.66 4.09 -10.73
CA LEU A 76 4.55 3.96 -11.90
C LEU A 76 5.30 5.26 -12.23
N VAL A 77 4.65 6.42 -12.03
CA VAL A 77 5.25 7.73 -12.32
C VAL A 77 5.86 8.41 -11.08
N ASN A 78 5.92 7.72 -9.94
CA ASN A 78 6.36 8.28 -8.65
C ASN A 78 5.66 9.60 -8.27
N ALA A 79 4.37 9.75 -8.59
CA ALA A 79 3.62 10.96 -8.28
C ALA A 79 3.34 11.07 -6.77
N GLU A 80 3.30 12.30 -6.27
CA GLU A 80 2.73 12.60 -4.98
C GLU A 80 1.21 12.51 -5.06
N ILE A 81 0.61 11.86 -4.05
CA ILE A 81 -0.83 11.63 -4.01
C ILE A 81 -1.39 12.36 -2.78
N GLY A 82 -2.49 13.09 -2.97
CA GLY A 82 -3.14 13.85 -1.90
C GLY A 82 -3.93 12.98 -0.90
N LYS A 83 -4.40 13.62 0.17
CA LYS A 83 -5.20 13.00 1.23
C LYS A 83 -6.51 12.36 0.73
N LEU A 84 -7.11 12.93 -0.33
CA LEU A 84 -8.38 12.46 -0.92
C LEU A 84 -8.31 11.02 -1.44
N TYR A 85 -7.16 10.57 -1.92
CA TYR A 85 -6.95 9.18 -2.32
C TYR A 85 -6.58 8.31 -1.13
N ARG A 86 -5.67 8.82 -0.32
CA ARG A 86 -5.00 8.12 0.78
C ARG A 86 -5.99 7.64 1.84
N VAL A 87 -6.89 8.51 2.28
CA VAL A 87 -7.90 8.19 3.29
C VAL A 87 -8.78 7.00 2.86
N PRO A 88 -9.49 7.04 1.72
CA PRO A 88 -10.32 5.90 1.31
C PRO A 88 -9.49 4.67 0.95
N ALA A 89 -8.30 4.82 0.36
CA ALA A 89 -7.41 3.70 0.06
C ALA A 89 -7.05 2.91 1.34
N PHE A 90 -6.79 3.61 2.45
CA PHE A 90 -6.45 2.99 3.73
C PHE A 90 -7.67 2.50 4.51
N THR A 91 -8.74 3.30 4.62
CA THR A 91 -9.87 2.93 5.48
C THR A 91 -10.84 1.96 4.82
N MET A 92 -11.02 2.05 3.50
CA MET A 92 -12.04 1.29 2.77
C MET A 92 -11.45 0.20 1.88
N TYR A 93 -10.24 0.38 1.35
CA TYR A 93 -9.65 -0.55 0.37
C TYR A 93 -8.36 -1.21 0.83
N ALA A 94 -8.00 -1.06 2.10
CA ALA A 94 -6.92 -1.83 2.70
C ALA A 94 -7.29 -3.32 2.79
N SER A 95 -6.28 -4.16 3.01
CA SER A 95 -6.46 -5.61 2.89
C SER A 95 -7.40 -6.17 3.95
N LEU A 96 -7.39 -5.60 5.17
CA LEU A 96 -8.30 -6.03 6.24
C LEU A 96 -9.76 -5.66 5.96
N PRO A 97 -10.13 -4.39 5.66
CA PRO A 97 -11.48 -4.03 5.24
C PRO A 97 -12.00 -4.89 4.08
N VAL A 98 -11.19 -5.03 3.03
CA VAL A 98 -11.60 -5.79 1.83
C VAL A 98 -11.75 -7.27 2.13
N ALA A 99 -10.85 -7.88 2.91
CA ALA A 99 -10.97 -9.28 3.32
C ALA A 99 -12.28 -9.52 4.08
N VAL A 100 -12.64 -8.63 5.00
CA VAL A 100 -13.86 -8.74 5.80
C VAL A 100 -15.10 -8.55 4.92
N VAL A 101 -15.09 -7.64 3.94
CA VAL A 101 -16.18 -7.50 2.96
C VAL A 101 -16.35 -8.78 2.13
N ILE A 102 -15.26 -9.39 1.67
CA ILE A 102 -15.28 -10.63 0.88
C ILE A 102 -15.82 -11.81 1.69
N LEU A 103 -15.50 -11.86 2.98
CA LEU A 103 -15.94 -12.93 3.89
C LEU A 103 -17.37 -12.74 4.40
N ALA A 104 -17.89 -11.52 4.38
CA ALA A 104 -19.23 -11.21 4.83
C ALA A 104 -20.29 -11.66 3.81
N ALA A 105 -21.53 -11.83 4.28
CA ALA A 105 -22.66 -12.02 3.39
C ALA A 105 -22.82 -10.79 2.47
N PRO A 106 -23.16 -10.96 1.18
CA PRO A 106 -23.26 -9.84 0.24
C PRO A 106 -24.22 -8.74 0.70
N THR A 107 -25.26 -9.06 1.48
CA THR A 107 -26.23 -8.09 2.03
C THR A 107 -25.64 -7.20 3.12
N ASP A 108 -24.67 -7.73 3.88
CA ASP A 108 -24.12 -7.09 5.08
C ASP A 108 -22.76 -6.42 4.81
N TRP A 109 -22.37 -6.33 3.54
CA TRP A 109 -21.09 -5.79 3.08
C TRP A 109 -20.76 -4.41 3.65
N TRP A 110 -21.77 -3.56 3.82
CA TRP A 110 -21.60 -2.18 4.31
C TRP A 110 -21.31 -2.16 5.82
N LEU A 111 -21.93 -3.04 6.60
CA LEU A 111 -21.62 -3.20 8.03
C LEU A 111 -20.21 -3.78 8.19
N ALA A 112 -19.88 -4.79 7.39
CA ALA A 112 -18.56 -5.39 7.33
C ALA A 112 -17.48 -4.32 7.04
N LEU A 113 -17.73 -3.48 6.03
CA LEU A 113 -16.85 -2.37 5.66
C LEU A 113 -16.70 -1.34 6.78
N LEU A 114 -17.81 -0.92 7.41
CA LEU A 114 -17.79 0.06 8.49
C LEU A 114 -16.98 -0.44 9.70
N VAL A 115 -17.26 -1.66 10.16
CA VAL A 115 -16.56 -2.26 11.30
C VAL A 115 -15.09 -2.45 10.97
N ALA A 116 -14.77 -3.09 9.85
CA ALA A 116 -13.40 -3.39 9.48
C ALA A 116 -12.58 -2.13 9.16
N GLY A 117 -13.19 -1.14 8.51
CA GLY A 117 -12.55 0.16 8.26
C GLY A 117 -12.26 0.93 9.55
N THR A 118 -13.17 0.88 10.52
CA THR A 118 -12.96 1.49 11.84
C THR A 118 -11.82 0.78 12.58
N VAL A 119 -11.81 -0.55 12.59
CA VAL A 119 -10.74 -1.34 13.19
C VAL A 119 -9.40 -1.05 12.52
N ASN A 120 -9.35 -0.95 11.19
CA ASN A 120 -8.13 -0.64 10.46
C ASN A 120 -7.61 0.76 10.81
N PHE A 121 -8.50 1.75 10.92
CA PHE A 121 -8.15 3.11 11.29
C PHE A 121 -7.64 3.20 12.73
N VAL A 122 -8.39 2.67 13.70
CA VAL A 122 -8.01 2.68 15.12
C VAL A 122 -6.73 1.87 15.33
N GLY A 123 -6.62 0.70 14.70
CA GLY A 123 -5.42 -0.12 14.73
C GLY A 123 -4.19 0.63 14.22
N GLY A 124 -4.32 1.37 13.10
CA GLY A 124 -3.26 2.23 12.58
C GLY A 124 -2.79 3.28 13.61
N VAL A 125 -3.74 3.98 14.25
CA VAL A 125 -3.45 5.02 15.26
C VAL A 125 -2.79 4.42 16.52
N VAL A 126 -3.27 3.27 16.99
CA VAL A 126 -2.71 2.60 18.17
C VAL A 126 -1.31 2.08 17.89
N LEU A 127 -1.07 1.50 16.72
CA LEU A 127 0.26 1.02 16.32
C LEU A 127 1.28 2.17 16.23
N GLU A 128 0.85 3.33 15.72
CA GLU A 128 1.69 4.52 15.65
C GLU A 128 2.00 5.10 17.03
N SER A 129 0.98 5.23 17.90
CA SER A 129 1.13 5.84 19.22
C SER A 129 1.83 4.97 20.26
N GLU A 130 1.56 3.66 20.28
CA GLU A 130 2.06 2.74 21.32
C GLU A 130 3.37 2.04 20.91
N LEU A 131 3.52 1.70 19.63
CA LEU A 131 4.65 0.89 19.14
C LEU A 131 5.63 1.70 18.28
N GLY A 132 5.31 2.96 17.95
CA GLY A 132 6.08 3.75 16.98
C GLY A 132 6.10 3.13 15.58
N ILE A 133 5.21 2.17 15.31
CA ILE A 133 5.06 1.55 13.99
C ILE A 133 4.11 2.43 13.22
N ASP A 134 4.67 3.32 12.43
CA ASP A 134 3.87 4.20 11.58
C ASP A 134 3.35 3.40 10.38
N VAL A 135 2.14 2.84 10.56
CA VAL A 135 1.38 2.08 9.54
C VAL A 135 0.58 3.03 8.65
N ALA A 136 0.33 4.25 9.12
CA ALA A 136 -0.43 5.30 8.45
C ALA A 136 0.48 6.33 7.76
N HIS A 137 1.69 5.94 7.31
CA HIS A 137 2.64 6.88 6.72
C HIS A 137 2.17 7.41 5.37
N TRP A 138 1.73 8.67 5.36
CA TRP A 138 1.21 9.31 4.16
C TRP A 138 2.34 9.94 3.34
N GLY A 139 3.20 9.13 2.72
CA GLY A 139 4.29 9.64 1.87
C GLY A 139 5.29 8.58 1.43
N PRO A 140 6.22 8.91 0.53
CA PRO A 140 7.40 8.07 0.32
C PRO A 140 8.18 7.97 1.65
N ARG A 141 8.57 6.77 2.06
CA ARG A 141 9.67 6.61 3.02
C ARG A 141 10.96 6.64 2.23
N HIS A 142 11.78 7.65 2.47
CA HIS A 142 13.17 7.59 2.04
C HIS A 142 13.79 6.36 2.72
N GLY A 143 14.30 5.40 1.93
CA GLY A 143 15.15 4.35 2.48
C GLY A 143 16.37 4.98 3.16
N GLU A 144 17.06 4.24 4.02
CA GLU A 144 18.32 4.71 4.61
C GLU A 144 19.27 5.15 3.50
N VAL A 145 19.41 6.46 3.34
CA VAL A 145 20.35 7.05 2.41
C VAL A 145 21.69 7.04 3.12
N SER A 146 22.52 6.01 2.86
CA SER A 146 23.85 5.93 3.46
C SER A 146 24.77 7.08 3.04
N ARG A 147 24.46 7.76 1.92
CA ARG A 147 25.16 8.95 1.40
C ARG A 147 24.23 9.83 0.58
N PHE A 148 24.01 11.07 1.02
CA PHE A 148 23.43 12.10 0.17
C PHE A 148 24.49 12.52 -0.84
N ILE A 149 24.32 12.13 -2.10
CA ILE A 149 24.96 12.83 -3.22
C ILE A 149 23.92 13.84 -3.69
N ASP A 150 23.94 15.03 -3.09
CA ASP A 150 23.38 16.18 -3.79
C ASP A 150 24.25 16.34 -5.03
N THR A 151 23.67 16.22 -6.23
CA THR A 151 24.42 16.08 -7.49
C THR A 151 25.32 17.28 -7.83
N ARG A 152 25.33 18.30 -6.96
CA ARG A 152 26.22 19.45 -7.01
C ARG A 152 27.15 19.58 -5.80
N LYS A 153 26.86 18.97 -4.65
CA LYS A 153 27.66 19.13 -3.43
C LYS A 153 27.80 17.81 -2.67
N MET A 154 29.04 17.36 -2.51
CA MET A 154 29.38 16.23 -1.64
C MET A 154 29.85 16.78 -0.29
N GLU A 155 29.08 16.51 0.77
CA GLU A 155 29.52 16.76 2.14
C GLU A 155 30.17 15.50 2.71
N PHE A 156 31.40 15.61 3.21
CA PHE A 156 32.04 14.52 3.94
C PHE A 156 32.72 15.02 5.21
N ILE A 157 32.78 14.14 6.20
CA ILE A 157 33.45 14.38 7.48
C ILE A 157 34.76 13.60 7.45
N ASP A 158 35.87 14.31 7.49
CA ASP A 158 37.21 13.72 7.61
C ASP A 158 37.34 12.99 8.98
N PRO A 159 38.13 11.91 9.12
CA PRO A 159 38.51 11.33 10.42
C PRO A 159 38.87 12.31 11.56
N TYR A 160 39.20 13.57 11.25
CA TYR A 160 39.43 14.64 12.25
C TYR A 160 38.18 15.46 12.62
N GLY A 161 36.99 15.11 12.13
CA GLY A 161 35.72 15.76 12.48
C GLY A 161 35.45 17.08 11.74
N VAL A 162 36.16 17.37 10.65
CA VAL A 162 35.99 18.60 9.87
C VAL A 162 34.93 18.39 8.78
N HIS A 163 33.90 19.23 8.77
CA HIS A 163 32.86 19.25 7.74
C HIS A 163 33.38 19.93 6.46
N GLN A 164 33.56 19.18 5.38
CA GLN A 164 33.97 19.72 4.09
C GLN A 164 32.84 19.62 3.07
N HIS A 165 32.65 20.69 2.28
CA HIS A 165 31.67 20.77 1.20
C HIS A 165 32.43 20.78 -0.13
N VAL A 166 32.20 19.79 -0.99
CA VAL A 166 32.86 19.66 -2.30
C VAL A 166 31.85 19.91 -3.41
N ASP A 167 32.03 20.98 -4.17
CA ASP A 167 31.19 21.29 -5.33
C ASP A 167 31.63 20.45 -6.55
N LEU A 168 30.74 19.59 -7.04
CA LEU A 168 31.04 18.61 -8.10
C LEU A 168 30.92 19.21 -9.52
N GLU A 169 30.46 20.47 -9.66
CA GLU A 169 30.39 21.16 -10.97
C GLU A 169 31.78 21.51 -11.53
N LEU A 170 32.79 21.67 -10.68
CA LEU A 170 34.17 21.99 -11.09
C LEU A 170 34.97 20.73 -11.43
N GLY A 171 34.48 19.99 -12.42
CA GLY A 171 35.17 18.85 -13.03
C GLY A 171 36.42 19.25 -13.85
N LYS A 172 37.42 19.86 -13.23
CA LYS A 172 38.80 19.95 -13.74
C LYS A 172 39.79 19.73 -12.61
N PHE A 173 40.15 18.48 -12.40
CA PHE A 173 41.32 18.12 -11.63
C PHE A 173 42.55 18.19 -12.55
N GLU A 174 43.32 19.28 -12.47
CA GLU A 174 44.73 19.22 -12.88
C GLU A 174 45.53 18.63 -11.71
N ARG A 175 46.12 17.46 -11.93
CA ARG A 175 47.18 16.94 -11.05
C ARG A 175 48.42 17.83 -11.23
N ARG A 176 48.90 18.44 -10.14
CA ARG A 176 50.32 18.76 -9.97
C ARG A 176 50.89 17.86 -8.90
#